data_AF-A0A7M3XJ58-F1
#
_entry.id   AF-A0A7M3XJ58-F1
#
_cell.length_a   1.000
_cell.length_b   1.000
_cell.length_c   1.000
_cell.angle_alpha   90.00
_cell.angle_beta   90.00
_cell.angle_gamma   90.00
#
_symmetry.space_group_name_H-M   'P 1'
#
loop_
_entity.id
_entity.type
_entity.pdbx_description
1 polymer ?
#
loop_
_entity_poly.entity_id
_entity_poly.type
_entity_poly.pdbx_seq_one_letter_code
_entity_poly.pdbx_strand_id
1 'polypeptide(L)'
;SIALDRGERNEANVHIDKIEETLPRKILQSRLARLNGNQSLSNRLEEEAIRMSEPSQRAKMEISSIIRRFDDRLPGGLDKSESDKILQIISQVRLGDIPNDERESAILSLELVKYGIALSNSNLQEASRSRAEIESRLSRDDIFLEILDLRARLSARVNGSISDSSISWSKDLISNLEDPLTRIMAIHSTLEAVGREFPDWLIEAHRECCGYQLKEDIPSLRRISAQRWYWRGVLESANRMSHWNEAIGRFRAAECSKAANQLVTKLARWG
;
A
#
# COMPACT_ATOMS: atom_id res chain seq x y z
N SER A 1 -14.81 15.48 3.86
CA SER A 1 -14.11 14.23 3.49
C SER A 1 -14.58 13.70 2.15
N ILE A 2 -15.90 13.55 1.93
CA ILE A 2 -16.48 12.86 0.76
C ILE A 2 -15.89 13.30 -0.60
N ALA A 3 -15.79 14.61 -0.86
CA ALA A 3 -15.20 15.12 -2.11
C ALA A 3 -13.74 14.65 -2.31
N LEU A 4 -12.91 14.66 -1.25
CA LEU A 4 -11.55 14.12 -1.32
C LEU A 4 -11.54 12.61 -1.55
N ASP A 5 -12.46 11.87 -0.92
CA ASP A 5 -12.57 10.42 -1.07
C ASP A 5 -12.96 10.01 -2.50
N ARG A 6 -13.66 10.90 -3.22
CA ARG A 6 -14.02 10.76 -4.65
C ARG A 6 -13.01 11.37 -5.62
N GLY A 7 -11.96 12.05 -5.12
CA GLY A 7 -11.00 12.77 -5.97
C GLY A 7 -11.54 14.06 -6.60
N GLU A 8 -12.67 14.58 -6.12
CA GLU A 8 -13.32 15.83 -6.53
C GLU A 8 -12.56 17.04 -5.95
N ARG A 9 -11.42 17.40 -6.59
CA ARG A 9 -10.44 18.38 -6.06
C ARG A 9 -11.03 19.79 -5.88
N ASN A 10 -11.83 20.25 -6.83
CA ASN A 10 -12.35 21.62 -6.84
C ASN A 10 -13.41 21.78 -5.74
N GLU A 11 -14.32 20.83 -5.65
CA GLU A 11 -15.35 20.69 -4.66
C GLU A 11 -14.73 20.60 -3.26
N ALA A 12 -13.71 19.74 -3.11
CA ALA A 12 -12.96 19.63 -1.87
C ALA A 12 -12.35 20.96 -1.44
N ASN A 13 -11.73 21.71 -2.35
CA ASN A 13 -11.13 23.01 -2.03
C ASN A 13 -12.18 24.01 -1.50
N VAL A 14 -13.32 24.14 -2.19
CA VAL A 14 -14.42 25.03 -1.79
C VAL A 14 -14.95 24.69 -0.39
N HIS A 15 -15.04 23.40 -0.05
CA HIS A 15 -15.48 22.98 1.28
C HIS A 15 -14.42 23.21 2.36
N ILE A 16 -13.15 22.98 2.05
CA ILE A 16 -12.04 23.16 3.00
C ILE A 16 -11.90 24.64 3.39
N ASP A 17 -12.07 25.57 2.44
CA ASP A 17 -11.96 27.00 2.69
C ASP A 17 -13.02 27.54 3.67
N LYS A 18 -14.11 26.79 3.88
CA LYS A 18 -15.20 27.15 4.81
C LYS A 18 -15.01 26.62 6.23
N ILE A 19 -14.03 25.75 6.47
CA ILE A 19 -13.82 25.12 7.80
C ILE A 19 -13.11 26.13 8.68
N GLU A 20 -13.70 26.58 9.79
CA GLU A 20 -13.05 27.58 10.66
C GLU A 20 -11.93 26.98 11.52
N GLU A 21 -12.06 25.73 11.97
CA GLU A 21 -11.07 25.11 12.83
C GLU A 21 -9.76 24.80 12.11
N THR A 22 -8.64 25.21 12.70
CA THR A 22 -7.33 25.11 12.04
C THR A 22 -6.87 23.66 11.85
N LEU A 23 -7.03 22.80 12.86
CA LEU A 23 -6.54 21.42 12.81
C LEU A 23 -7.28 20.58 11.73
N PRO A 24 -8.63 20.47 11.74
CA PRO A 24 -9.38 19.80 10.68
C PRO A 24 -9.08 20.37 9.29
N ARG A 25 -8.97 21.69 9.16
CA ARG A 25 -8.62 22.35 7.88
C ARG A 25 -7.26 21.88 7.39
N LYS A 26 -6.21 21.90 8.22
CA LYS A 26 -4.87 21.45 7.85
C LYS A 26 -4.82 19.98 7.44
N ILE A 27 -5.54 19.11 8.16
CA ILE A 27 -5.66 17.68 7.81
C ILE A 27 -6.21 17.54 6.38
N LEU A 28 -7.31 18.22 6.05
CA LEU A 28 -7.92 18.12 4.74
C LEU A 28 -7.10 18.81 3.65
N GLN A 29 -6.45 19.94 3.94
CA GLN A 29 -5.53 20.60 3.02
C GLN A 29 -4.33 19.70 2.69
N SER A 30 -3.79 18.96 3.66
CA SER A 30 -2.70 18.01 3.43
C SER A 30 -3.10 16.89 2.45
N ARG A 31 -4.35 16.41 2.55
CA ARG A 31 -4.94 15.43 1.62
C ARG A 31 -5.11 16.01 0.23
N LEU A 32 -5.69 17.21 0.13
CA LEU A 32 -5.87 17.91 -1.15
C LEU A 32 -4.53 18.14 -1.86
N ALA A 33 -3.50 18.54 -1.11
CA ALA A 33 -2.15 18.70 -1.65
C ALA A 33 -1.61 17.39 -2.27
N ARG A 34 -1.90 16.22 -1.69
CA ARG A 34 -1.53 14.91 -2.29
C ARG A 34 -2.29 14.62 -3.57
N LEU A 35 -3.61 14.88 -3.59
CA LEU A 35 -4.43 14.70 -4.79
C LEU A 35 -3.95 15.58 -5.96
N ASN A 36 -3.34 16.72 -5.63
CA ASN A 36 -2.73 17.66 -6.58
C ASN A 36 -1.27 17.32 -6.92
N GLY A 37 -0.69 16.28 -6.32
CA GLY A 37 0.70 15.88 -6.53
C GLY A 37 1.74 16.77 -5.83
N ASN A 38 1.31 17.67 -4.94
CA ASN A 38 2.21 18.56 -4.19
C ASN A 38 2.65 17.94 -2.86
N GLN A 39 3.64 17.04 -2.93
CA GLN A 39 4.12 16.29 -1.77
C GLN A 39 4.74 17.20 -0.69
N SER A 40 5.49 18.23 -1.09
CA SER A 40 6.15 19.15 -0.14
C SER A 40 5.10 19.91 0.70
N LEU A 41 4.07 20.45 0.05
CA LEU A 41 2.98 21.12 0.75
C LEU A 41 2.20 20.15 1.64
N SER A 42 1.92 18.94 1.15
CA SER A 42 1.22 17.92 1.93
C SER A 42 1.97 17.58 3.22
N ASN A 43 3.27 17.26 3.11
CA ASN A 43 4.11 16.91 4.26
C ASN A 43 4.13 18.03 5.29
N ARG A 44 4.35 19.28 4.85
CA ARG A 44 4.36 20.44 5.75
C ARG A 44 3.04 20.60 6.51
N LEU A 45 1.91 20.53 5.81
CA LEU A 45 0.59 20.67 6.43
C LEU A 45 0.26 19.51 7.38
N GLU A 46 0.66 18.28 7.03
CA GLU A 46 0.48 17.10 7.86
C GLU A 46 1.32 17.19 9.14
N GLU A 47 2.59 17.59 9.05
CA GLU A 47 3.46 17.82 10.22
C GLU A 47 2.93 18.93 11.13
N GLU A 48 2.45 20.04 10.56
CA GLU A 48 1.79 21.10 11.33
C GLU A 48 0.56 20.57 12.07
N ALA A 49 -0.27 19.75 11.41
CA ALA A 49 -1.44 19.14 12.02
C ALA A 49 -1.07 18.14 13.14
N ILE A 50 -0.07 17.28 12.94
CA ILE A 50 0.45 16.35 13.96
C ILE A 50 0.92 17.11 15.21
N ARG A 51 1.66 18.21 15.04
CA ARG A 51 2.13 19.04 16.16
C ARG A 51 0.99 19.69 16.96
N MET A 52 -0.11 20.05 16.29
CA MET A 52 -1.28 20.68 16.90
C MET A 52 -2.23 19.68 17.58
N SER A 53 -2.17 18.40 17.20
CA SER A 53 -3.07 17.37 17.72
C SER A 53 -2.78 17.03 19.18
N GLU A 54 -3.85 16.70 19.90
CA GLU A 54 -3.77 16.06 21.22
C GLU A 54 -3.08 14.69 21.13
N PRO A 55 -2.48 14.17 22.22
CA PRO A 55 -1.60 12.99 22.18
C PRO A 55 -2.18 11.77 21.44
N SER A 56 -3.44 11.41 21.73
CA SER A 56 -4.10 10.28 21.09
C SER A 56 -4.28 10.48 19.58
N GLN A 57 -4.80 11.64 19.17
CA GLN A 57 -4.99 11.97 17.77
C GLN A 57 -3.65 12.08 17.03
N ARG A 58 -2.62 12.61 17.68
CA ARG A 58 -1.26 12.69 17.16
C ARG A 58 -0.72 11.31 16.81
N ALA A 59 -0.77 10.36 17.75
CA ALA A 59 -0.29 9.00 17.52
C ALA A 59 -1.04 8.31 16.36
N LYS A 60 -2.37 8.47 16.28
CA LYS A 60 -3.18 7.94 15.16
C LYS A 60 -2.79 8.56 13.81
N MET A 61 -2.49 9.86 13.79
CA MET A 61 -2.05 10.57 12.59
C MET A 61 -0.65 10.14 12.16
N GLU A 62 0.27 9.94 13.10
CA GLU A 62 1.62 9.42 12.84
C GLU A 62 1.56 8.02 12.21
N ILE A 63 0.77 7.11 12.79
CA ILE A 63 0.53 5.77 12.23
C ILE A 63 -0.05 5.85 10.81
N SER A 64 -1.05 6.71 10.61
CA SER A 64 -1.64 6.91 9.28
C SER A 64 -0.63 7.44 8.26
N SER A 65 0.31 8.28 8.69
CA SER A 65 1.41 8.79 7.87
C SER A 65 2.42 7.68 7.51
N ILE A 66 2.79 6.86 8.49
CA ILE A 66 3.66 5.68 8.31
C ILE A 66 3.08 4.73 7.25
N ILE A 67 1.82 4.31 7.40
CA ILE A 67 1.17 3.37 6.49
C ILE A 67 1.13 3.94 5.07
N ARG A 68 0.71 5.21 4.93
CA ARG A 68 0.65 5.88 3.63
C ARG A 68 2.03 6.01 2.99
N ARG A 69 3.08 6.32 3.75
CA ARG A 69 4.45 6.40 3.23
C ARG A 69 4.99 5.06 2.77
N PHE A 70 4.67 3.99 3.50
CA PHE A 70 5.02 2.62 3.13
C PHE A 70 4.29 2.18 1.84
N ASP A 71 3.01 2.54 1.71
CA ASP A 71 2.18 2.11 0.59
C ASP A 71 2.31 2.99 -0.68
N ASP A 72 2.75 4.25 -0.58
CA ASP A 72 2.90 5.17 -1.72
C ASP A 72 4.15 4.82 -2.56
N ARG A 73 4.06 3.68 -3.25
CA ARG A 73 5.09 3.15 -4.13
C ARG A 73 4.49 2.27 -5.22
N LEU A 74 5.21 2.15 -6.33
CA LEU A 74 4.91 1.11 -7.31
C LEU A 74 5.20 -0.29 -6.74
N PRO A 75 4.55 -1.35 -7.24
CA PRO A 75 4.93 -2.72 -6.93
C PRO A 75 6.42 -2.97 -7.21
N GLY A 76 7.08 -3.67 -6.29
CA GLY A 76 8.54 -3.87 -6.28
C GLY A 76 9.14 -3.57 -4.90
N GLY A 77 10.45 -3.74 -4.75
CA GLY A 77 11.14 -3.53 -3.46
C GLY A 77 11.08 -2.10 -2.93
N LEU A 78 11.14 -1.96 -1.60
CA LEU A 78 11.32 -0.66 -0.93
C LEU A 78 12.81 -0.32 -0.84
N ASP A 79 13.18 0.91 -1.16
CA ASP A 79 14.55 1.39 -1.00
C ASP A 79 14.99 1.36 0.47
N LYS A 80 16.22 0.90 0.73
CA LYS A 80 16.74 0.72 2.08
C LYS A 80 16.73 2.02 2.90
N SER A 81 17.07 3.16 2.29
CA SER A 81 17.07 4.44 3.01
C SER A 81 15.65 4.88 3.41
N GLU A 82 14.64 4.55 2.60
CA GLU A 82 13.25 4.79 2.95
C GLU A 82 12.73 3.79 3.99
N SER A 83 13.13 2.52 3.91
CA SER A 83 12.88 1.51 4.96
C SER A 83 13.38 1.99 6.32
N ASP A 84 14.64 2.42 6.41
CA ASP A 84 15.27 2.85 7.66
C ASP A 84 14.56 4.07 8.26
N LYS A 85 14.19 5.05 7.42
CA LYS A 85 13.41 6.21 7.85
C LYS A 85 12.04 5.83 8.41
N ILE A 86 11.32 4.91 7.76
CA ILE A 86 10.01 4.47 8.24
C ILE A 86 10.15 3.77 9.58
N LEU A 87 11.13 2.86 9.74
CA LEU A 87 11.39 2.18 11.00
C LEU A 87 11.76 3.15 12.13
N GLN A 88 12.55 4.18 11.83
CA GLN A 88 12.87 5.25 12.78
C GLN A 88 11.63 6.02 13.23
N ILE A 89 10.69 6.32 12.32
CA ILE A 89 9.45 7.02 12.69
C ILE A 89 8.57 6.10 13.54
N ILE A 90 8.47 4.81 13.19
CA ILE A 90 7.71 3.82 13.97
C ILE A 90 8.18 3.77 15.43
N SER A 91 9.50 3.82 15.69
CA SER A 91 10.03 3.76 17.05
C SER A 91 9.72 4.99 17.92
N GLN A 92 9.25 6.08 17.31
CA GLN A 92 8.90 7.33 18.00
C GLN A 92 7.40 7.43 18.35
N VAL A 93 6.56 6.55 17.77
CA VAL A 93 5.10 6.57 18.01
C VAL A 93 4.79 6.22 19.46
N ARG A 94 4.06 7.10 20.14
CA ARG A 94 3.63 6.89 21.52
C ARG A 94 2.34 6.09 21.58
N LEU A 95 2.43 4.77 21.45
CA LEU A 95 1.27 3.87 21.50
C LEU A 95 0.49 3.93 22.82
N GLY A 96 1.14 4.32 23.92
CA GLY A 96 0.49 4.55 25.21
C GLY A 96 -0.55 5.67 25.19
N ASP A 97 -0.43 6.61 24.26
CA ASP A 97 -1.37 7.73 24.09
C ASP A 97 -2.66 7.29 23.36
N ILE A 98 -2.68 6.07 22.80
CA ILE A 98 -3.85 5.49 22.12
C ILE A 98 -4.71 4.72 23.15
N PRO A 99 -6.05 4.92 23.15
CA PRO A 99 -7.00 4.14 23.93
C PRO A 99 -6.82 2.63 23.75
N ASN A 100 -7.05 1.85 24.81
CA ASN A 100 -6.78 0.41 24.82
C ASN A 100 -7.60 -0.35 23.75
N ASP A 101 -8.84 0.07 23.49
CA ASP A 101 -9.75 -0.51 22.49
C ASP A 101 -9.26 -0.31 21.04
N GLU A 102 -8.46 0.72 20.79
CA GLU A 102 -7.89 1.01 19.47
C GLU A 102 -6.41 0.61 19.35
N ARG A 103 -5.72 0.40 20.48
CA ARG A 103 -4.28 0.16 20.53
C ARG A 103 -3.86 -1.11 19.79
N GLU A 104 -4.62 -2.20 19.92
CA GLU A 104 -4.28 -3.45 19.24
C GLU A 104 -4.36 -3.32 17.71
N SER A 105 -5.33 -2.57 17.19
CA SER A 105 -5.44 -2.28 15.76
C SER A 105 -4.28 -1.39 15.27
N ALA A 106 -3.87 -0.41 16.08
CA ALA A 106 -2.70 0.42 15.82
C ALA A 106 -1.40 -0.41 15.76
N ILE A 107 -1.19 -1.31 16.73
CA ILE A 107 -0.03 -2.20 16.75
C ILE A 107 -0.04 -3.12 15.53
N LEU A 108 -1.16 -3.78 15.24
CA LEU A 108 -1.31 -4.66 14.08
C LEU A 108 -0.93 -3.93 12.78
N SER A 109 -1.38 -2.69 12.60
CA SER A 109 -1.06 -1.89 11.42
C SER A 109 0.44 -1.59 11.29
N LEU A 110 1.12 -1.30 12.41
CA LEU A 110 2.56 -1.09 12.42
C LEU A 110 3.34 -2.38 12.18
N GLU A 111 2.90 -3.51 12.71
CA GLU A 111 3.54 -4.81 12.49
C GLU A 111 3.41 -5.27 11.03
N LEU A 112 2.28 -4.98 10.36
CA LEU A 112 2.14 -5.22 8.92
C LEU A 112 3.15 -4.42 8.08
N VAL A 113 3.42 -3.17 8.47
CA VAL A 113 4.45 -2.34 7.82
C VAL A 113 5.84 -2.90 8.09
N LYS A 114 6.18 -3.20 9.36
CA LYS A 114 7.48 -3.79 9.73
C LYS A 114 7.73 -5.11 9.01
N TYR A 115 6.71 -5.98 8.93
CA TYR A 115 6.77 -7.22 8.19
C TYR A 115 7.12 -6.99 6.72
N GLY A 116 6.41 -6.08 6.05
CA GLY A 116 6.67 -5.73 4.65
C GLY A 116 8.08 -5.16 4.40
N ILE A 117 8.57 -4.33 5.33
CA ILE A 117 9.95 -3.81 5.30
C ILE A 117 10.97 -4.94 5.51
N ALA A 118 10.74 -5.82 6.47
CA ALA A 118 11.62 -6.93 6.77
C ALA A 118 11.77 -7.87 5.55
N LEU A 119 10.67 -8.20 4.87
CA LEU A 119 10.72 -8.96 3.61
C LEU A 119 11.50 -8.22 2.52
N SER A 120 11.27 -6.91 2.35
CA SER A 120 11.97 -6.09 1.35
C SER A 120 13.48 -6.04 1.59
N ASN A 121 13.89 -6.07 2.86
CA ASN A 121 15.29 -6.07 3.29
C ASN A 121 15.87 -7.50 3.41
N SER A 122 15.13 -8.54 3.03
CA SER A 122 15.51 -9.95 3.20
C SER A 122 15.87 -10.34 4.65
N ASN A 123 15.28 -9.65 5.63
CA ASN A 123 15.47 -9.93 7.04
C ASN A 123 14.38 -10.89 7.55
N LEU A 124 14.59 -12.19 7.35
CA LEU A 124 13.62 -13.21 7.73
C LEU A 124 13.40 -13.30 9.25
N GLN A 125 14.38 -12.91 10.06
CA GLN A 125 14.26 -12.90 11.52
C GLN A 125 13.22 -11.87 11.97
N GLU A 126 13.35 -10.62 11.51
CA GLU A 126 12.38 -9.57 11.83
C GLU A 126 11.02 -9.83 11.18
N ALA A 127 10.98 -10.42 9.97
CA ALA A 127 9.73 -10.82 9.35
C ALA A 127 9.00 -11.88 10.20
N SER A 128 9.72 -12.89 10.70
CA SER A 128 9.13 -13.90 11.59
C SER A 128 8.64 -13.30 12.91
N ARG A 129 9.36 -12.32 13.47
CA ARG A 129 8.96 -11.62 14.69
C ARG A 129 7.67 -10.84 14.49
N SER A 130 7.60 -10.00 13.45
CA SER A 130 6.37 -9.25 13.14
C SER A 130 5.21 -10.18 12.77
N ARG A 131 5.46 -11.30 12.09
CA ARG A 131 4.44 -12.33 11.84
C ARG A 131 3.83 -12.86 13.14
N ALA A 132 4.65 -13.18 14.14
CA ALA A 132 4.17 -13.69 15.42
C ALA A 132 3.30 -12.65 16.16
N GLU A 133 3.68 -11.38 16.11
CA GLU A 133 2.88 -10.28 16.67
C GLU A 133 1.57 -10.05 15.91
N ILE A 134 1.55 -10.27 14.59
CA ILE A 134 0.32 -10.23 13.80
C ILE A 134 -0.59 -11.41 14.16
N GLU A 135 -0.04 -12.63 14.20
CA GLU A 135 -0.79 -13.84 14.55
C GLU A 135 -1.41 -13.76 15.95
N SER A 136 -0.71 -13.18 16.93
CA SER A 136 -1.26 -13.03 18.28
C SER A 136 -2.47 -12.10 18.36
N ARG A 137 -2.76 -11.33 17.30
CA ARG A 137 -3.85 -10.35 17.20
C ARG A 137 -4.93 -10.74 16.20
N LEU A 138 -4.66 -11.75 15.36
CA LEU A 138 -5.61 -12.30 14.40
C LEU A 138 -6.15 -13.64 14.92
N SER A 139 -7.24 -14.10 14.32
CA SER A 139 -7.68 -15.49 14.52
C SER A 139 -6.66 -16.44 13.89
N ARG A 140 -6.46 -17.63 14.48
CA ARG A 140 -5.51 -18.63 13.97
C ARG A 140 -5.75 -19.04 12.51
N ASP A 141 -7.02 -19.10 12.09
CA ASP A 141 -7.44 -19.50 10.75
C ASP A 141 -7.70 -18.30 9.83
N ASP A 142 -7.03 -17.17 10.10
CA ASP A 142 -7.20 -15.96 9.30
C ASP A 142 -6.44 -16.08 7.97
N ILE A 143 -7.17 -15.99 6.86
CA ILE A 143 -6.63 -16.04 5.50
C ILE A 143 -5.52 -15.00 5.26
N PHE A 144 -5.50 -13.89 6.00
CA PHE A 144 -4.41 -12.92 5.93
C PHE A 144 -3.08 -13.52 6.37
N LEU A 145 -3.05 -14.48 7.31
CA LEU A 145 -1.83 -15.19 7.69
C LEU A 145 -1.28 -16.03 6.52
N GLU A 146 -2.15 -16.67 5.73
CA GLU A 146 -1.73 -17.38 4.52
C GLU A 146 -1.12 -16.45 3.46
N ILE A 147 -1.68 -15.23 3.32
CA ILE A 147 -1.11 -14.20 2.43
C ILE A 147 0.25 -13.71 2.94
N LEU A 148 0.46 -13.59 4.25
CA LEU A 148 1.78 -13.30 4.79
C LEU A 148 2.75 -14.45 4.50
N ASP A 149 2.34 -15.70 4.78
CA ASP A 149 3.18 -16.87 4.53
C ASP A 149 3.55 -17.02 3.04
N LEU A 150 2.63 -16.68 2.14
CA LEU A 150 2.91 -16.54 0.70
C LEU A 150 4.05 -15.55 0.44
N ARG A 151 3.92 -14.33 0.98
CA ARG A 151 4.91 -13.27 0.75
C ARG A 151 6.28 -13.64 1.33
N ALA A 152 6.33 -14.27 2.50
CA ALA A 152 7.58 -14.80 3.05
C ALA A 152 8.22 -15.84 2.12
N ARG A 153 7.45 -16.85 1.68
CA ARG A 153 7.93 -17.90 0.76
C ARG A 153 8.44 -17.34 -0.56
N LEU A 154 7.73 -16.36 -1.13
CA LEU A 154 8.12 -15.68 -2.36
C LEU A 154 9.34 -14.77 -2.18
N SER A 155 9.57 -14.24 -0.98
CA SER A 155 10.76 -13.43 -0.67
C SER A 155 12.03 -14.28 -0.49
N ALA A 156 11.88 -15.56 -0.14
CA ALA A 156 12.98 -16.48 0.06
C ALA A 156 13.59 -16.89 -1.29
N ARG A 157 14.61 -16.15 -1.72
CA ARG A 157 15.33 -16.43 -2.97
C ARG A 157 16.44 -17.46 -2.75
N VAL A 158 16.52 -18.44 -3.63
CA VAL A 158 17.63 -19.41 -3.73
C VAL A 158 18.44 -19.03 -4.97
N ASN A 159 19.72 -18.72 -4.81
CA ASN A 159 20.59 -18.25 -5.91
C ASN A 159 20.04 -17.03 -6.68
N GLY A 160 19.28 -16.16 -6.01
CA GLY A 160 18.68 -14.96 -6.61
C GLY A 160 17.35 -15.19 -7.34
N SER A 161 16.92 -16.44 -7.53
CA SER A 161 15.62 -16.80 -8.11
C SER A 161 14.66 -17.33 -7.05
N ILE A 162 13.37 -17.33 -7.37
CA ILE A 162 12.34 -17.97 -6.55
C ILE A 162 12.34 -19.46 -6.89
N SER A 163 12.09 -20.32 -5.91
CA SER A 163 11.98 -21.76 -6.16
C SER A 163 10.68 -22.10 -6.90
N ASP A 164 10.74 -23.10 -7.77
CA ASP A 164 9.55 -23.63 -8.45
C ASP A 164 8.49 -24.13 -7.46
N SER A 165 8.92 -24.64 -6.31
CA SER A 165 8.03 -25.03 -5.22
C SER A 165 7.22 -23.86 -4.65
N SER A 166 7.83 -22.68 -4.51
CA SER A 166 7.13 -21.48 -4.06
C SER A 166 6.14 -20.98 -5.11
N ILE A 167 6.51 -21.07 -6.40
CA ILE A 167 5.62 -20.71 -7.52
C ILE A 167 4.43 -21.67 -7.58
N SER A 168 4.66 -22.99 -7.50
CA SER A 168 3.60 -24.01 -7.50
C SER A 168 2.64 -23.79 -6.33
N TRP A 169 3.17 -23.61 -5.13
CA TRP A 169 2.35 -23.36 -3.95
C TRP A 169 1.52 -22.07 -4.08
N SER A 170 2.10 -21.01 -4.67
CA SER A 170 1.35 -19.78 -4.93
C SER A 170 0.17 -19.99 -5.89
N LYS A 171 0.33 -20.87 -6.89
CA LYS A 171 -0.74 -21.22 -7.83
C LYS A 171 -1.88 -21.95 -7.13
N ASP A 172 -1.54 -22.92 -6.28
CA ASP A 172 -2.51 -23.71 -5.53
C ASP A 172 -3.29 -22.81 -4.57
N LEU A 173 -2.60 -21.92 -3.82
CA LEU A 173 -3.24 -20.95 -2.94
C LEU A 173 -4.18 -20.03 -3.73
N ILE A 174 -3.72 -19.40 -4.82
CA ILE A 174 -4.55 -18.51 -5.66
C ILE A 174 -5.81 -19.21 -6.17
N SER A 175 -5.73 -20.51 -6.49
CA SER A 175 -6.85 -21.29 -7.00
C SER A 175 -7.89 -21.61 -5.92
N ASN A 176 -7.48 -21.64 -4.65
CA ASN A 176 -8.36 -21.93 -3.50
C ASN A 176 -8.95 -20.67 -2.84
N LEU A 177 -8.48 -19.47 -3.20
CA LEU A 177 -8.98 -18.21 -2.66
C LEU A 177 -10.31 -17.82 -3.31
N GLU A 178 -11.39 -17.82 -2.52
CA GLU A 178 -12.72 -17.40 -2.97
C GLU A 178 -12.91 -15.87 -2.93
N ASP A 179 -12.34 -15.21 -1.92
CA ASP A 179 -12.49 -13.77 -1.75
C ASP A 179 -11.67 -13.00 -2.82
N PRO A 180 -12.31 -12.11 -3.61
CA PRO A 180 -11.63 -11.37 -4.66
C PRO A 180 -10.42 -10.57 -4.18
N LEU A 181 -10.50 -9.96 -2.99
CA LEU A 181 -9.45 -9.08 -2.47
C LEU A 181 -8.18 -9.87 -2.13
N THR A 182 -8.31 -10.93 -1.34
CA THR A 182 -7.19 -11.81 -0.99
C THR A 182 -6.58 -12.47 -2.22
N ARG A 183 -7.42 -12.89 -3.19
CA ARG A 183 -6.95 -13.43 -4.47
C ARG A 183 -6.11 -12.42 -5.27
N ILE A 184 -6.56 -11.16 -5.37
CA ILE A 184 -5.78 -10.09 -6.01
C ILE A 184 -4.45 -9.85 -5.27
N MET A 185 -4.47 -9.81 -3.94
CA MET A 185 -3.26 -9.62 -3.13
C MET A 185 -2.24 -10.75 -3.35
N ALA A 186 -2.70 -12.00 -3.43
CA ALA A 186 -1.86 -13.15 -3.73
C ALA A 186 -1.26 -13.06 -5.14
N ILE A 187 -2.08 -12.78 -6.16
CA ILE A 187 -1.63 -12.61 -7.54
C ILE A 187 -0.59 -11.48 -7.66
N HIS A 188 -0.87 -10.31 -7.08
CA HIS A 188 0.07 -9.19 -7.11
C HIS A 188 1.40 -9.52 -6.41
N SER A 189 1.34 -10.24 -5.29
CA SER A 189 2.55 -10.70 -4.58
C SER A 189 3.37 -11.65 -5.45
N THR A 190 2.73 -12.61 -6.12
CA THR A 190 3.40 -13.55 -7.03
C THR A 190 3.98 -12.84 -8.25
N LEU A 191 3.24 -11.92 -8.87
CA LEU A 191 3.72 -11.09 -9.99
C LEU A 191 4.97 -10.29 -9.60
N GLU A 192 4.94 -9.64 -8.44
CA GLU A 192 6.08 -8.87 -7.92
C GLU A 192 7.32 -9.74 -7.73
N ALA A 193 7.12 -10.94 -7.19
CA ALA A 193 8.21 -11.86 -6.92
C ALA A 193 8.85 -12.37 -8.23
N VAL A 194 8.04 -12.84 -9.18
CA VAL A 194 8.47 -13.40 -10.48
C VAL A 194 9.18 -12.35 -11.34
N GLY A 195 8.63 -11.14 -11.45
CA GLY A 195 9.31 -9.94 -11.93
C GLY A 195 9.62 -9.82 -13.44
N ARG A 196 9.80 -10.90 -14.21
CA ARG A 196 10.15 -10.82 -15.65
C ARG A 196 9.42 -11.82 -16.54
N GLU A 197 9.52 -13.11 -16.24
CA GLU A 197 8.95 -14.19 -17.04
C GLU A 197 7.74 -14.76 -16.32
N PHE A 198 6.56 -14.25 -16.68
CA PHE A 198 5.32 -14.61 -16.02
C PHE A 198 4.74 -15.90 -16.61
N PRO A 199 4.42 -16.92 -15.78
CA PRO A 199 3.72 -18.10 -16.24
C PRO A 199 2.32 -17.76 -16.79
N ASP A 200 1.88 -18.44 -17.85
CA ASP A 200 0.57 -18.19 -18.48
C ASP A 200 -0.60 -18.25 -17.49
N TRP A 201 -0.56 -19.19 -16.54
CA TRP A 201 -1.60 -19.31 -15.52
C TRP A 201 -1.71 -18.06 -14.64
N LEU A 202 -0.60 -17.35 -14.38
CA LEU A 202 -0.58 -16.15 -13.56
C LEU A 202 -1.10 -14.94 -14.34
N ILE A 203 -0.80 -14.88 -15.63
CA ILE A 203 -1.35 -13.89 -16.55
C ILE A 203 -2.88 -14.05 -16.63
N GLU A 204 -3.36 -15.29 -16.80
CA GLU A 204 -4.79 -15.58 -16.87
C GLU A 204 -5.49 -15.29 -15.54
N ALA A 205 -4.92 -15.72 -14.40
CA ALA A 205 -5.47 -15.41 -13.08
C ALA A 205 -5.60 -13.89 -12.85
N HIS A 206 -4.61 -13.11 -13.29
CA HIS A 206 -4.67 -11.64 -13.21
C HIS A 206 -5.77 -11.07 -14.13
N ARG A 207 -5.92 -11.61 -15.35
CA ARG A 207 -6.97 -11.21 -16.30
C ARG A 207 -8.37 -11.46 -15.73
N GLU A 208 -8.62 -12.64 -15.16
CA GLU A 208 -9.88 -12.98 -14.49
C GLU A 208 -10.20 -11.98 -13.36
N CYS A 209 -9.19 -11.66 -12.54
CA CYS A 209 -9.36 -10.74 -11.42
C CYS A 209 -9.68 -9.30 -11.84
N CYS A 210 -9.42 -8.93 -13.09
CA CYS A 210 -9.78 -7.62 -13.61
C CYS A 210 -11.30 -7.41 -13.68
N GLY A 211 -12.10 -8.47 -13.72
CA GLY A 211 -13.56 -8.41 -13.71
C GLY A 211 -14.17 -8.06 -12.34
N TYR A 212 -13.43 -8.20 -11.24
CA TYR A 212 -13.95 -7.90 -9.90
C TYR A 212 -14.04 -6.40 -9.63
N GLN A 213 -15.20 -5.93 -9.20
CA GLN A 213 -15.39 -4.56 -8.74
C GLN A 213 -14.81 -4.38 -7.34
N LEU A 214 -13.87 -3.45 -7.21
CA LEU A 214 -13.35 -3.00 -5.92
C LEU A 214 -14.07 -1.73 -5.52
N LYS A 215 -14.43 -1.61 -4.23
CA LYS A 215 -15.05 -0.38 -3.74
C LYS A 215 -14.06 0.78 -3.84
N GLU A 216 -14.49 1.89 -4.43
CA GLU A 216 -13.63 3.05 -4.64
C GLU A 216 -13.68 4.06 -3.48
N ASP A 217 -14.57 3.89 -2.49
CA ASP A 217 -14.63 4.72 -1.29
C ASP A 217 -13.53 4.36 -0.26
N ILE A 218 -13.02 3.12 -0.28
CA ILE A 218 -11.96 2.67 0.61
C ILE A 218 -10.56 2.97 0.01
N PRO A 219 -9.69 3.76 0.68
CA PRO A 219 -8.39 4.15 0.14
C PRO A 219 -7.46 2.98 -0.22
N SER A 220 -7.40 1.94 0.61
CA SER A 220 -6.56 0.75 0.34
C SER A 220 -7.02 0.01 -0.92
N LEU A 221 -8.32 -0.06 -1.17
CA LEU A 221 -8.88 -0.69 -2.37
C LEU A 221 -8.65 0.14 -3.63
N ARG A 222 -8.69 1.48 -3.54
CA ARG A 222 -8.27 2.37 -4.64
C ARG A 222 -6.83 2.10 -5.05
N ARG A 223 -5.94 1.87 -4.08
CA ARG A 223 -4.54 1.54 -4.36
C ARG A 223 -4.38 0.19 -5.05
N ILE A 224 -5.08 -0.84 -4.59
CA ILE A 224 -5.08 -2.15 -5.24
C ILE A 224 -5.61 -2.04 -6.68
N SER A 225 -6.66 -1.23 -6.89
CA SER A 225 -7.15 -0.91 -8.22
C SER A 225 -6.08 -0.24 -9.10
N ALA A 226 -5.33 0.74 -8.57
CA ALA A 226 -4.22 1.36 -9.29
C ALA A 226 -3.11 0.35 -9.64
N GLN A 227 -2.75 -0.54 -8.70
CA GLN A 227 -1.76 -1.60 -8.92
C GLN A 227 -2.21 -2.60 -9.99
N ARG A 228 -3.50 -2.93 -10.05
CA ARG A 228 -4.06 -3.79 -11.09
C ARG A 228 -3.79 -3.20 -12.49
N TRP A 229 -4.06 -1.90 -12.68
CA TRP A 229 -3.76 -1.23 -13.94
C TRP A 229 -2.26 -1.13 -14.25
N TYR A 230 -1.43 -0.96 -13.22
CA TYR A 230 0.02 -1.05 -13.38
C TYR A 230 0.43 -2.41 -13.92
N TRP A 231 -0.07 -3.50 -13.32
CA TRP A 231 0.21 -4.87 -13.76
C TRP A 231 -0.34 -5.16 -15.15
N ARG A 232 -1.51 -4.66 -15.52
CA ARG A 232 -2.00 -4.73 -16.91
C ARG A 232 -1.02 -4.13 -17.90
N GLY A 233 -0.38 -2.99 -17.60
CA GLY A 233 0.62 -2.41 -18.50
C GLY A 233 1.97 -3.17 -18.52
N VAL A 234 2.25 -3.94 -17.47
CA VAL A 234 3.39 -4.88 -17.45
C VAL A 234 3.10 -6.11 -18.33
N LEU A 235 1.94 -6.73 -18.14
CA LEU A 235 1.56 -8.00 -18.77
C LEU A 235 1.07 -7.83 -20.21
N GLU A 236 0.38 -6.73 -20.53
CA GLU A 236 -0.20 -6.45 -21.84
C GLU A 236 0.58 -5.30 -22.52
N SER A 237 1.79 -5.61 -23.00
CA SER A 237 2.74 -4.61 -23.53
C SER A 237 2.18 -3.75 -24.67
N ALA A 238 1.32 -4.31 -25.53
CA ALA A 238 0.67 -3.60 -26.64
C ALA A 238 -0.18 -2.41 -26.18
N ASN A 239 -0.79 -2.50 -24.99
CA ASN A 239 -1.67 -1.47 -24.42
C ASN A 239 -1.02 -0.72 -23.25
N ARG A 240 0.30 -0.89 -23.05
CA ARG A 240 1.04 -0.38 -21.88
C ARG A 240 0.79 1.09 -21.62
N MET A 241 0.86 1.93 -22.65
CA MET A 241 0.69 3.38 -22.50
C MET A 241 -0.69 3.73 -21.92
N SER A 242 -1.75 3.12 -22.47
CA SER A 242 -3.11 3.33 -21.98
C SER A 242 -3.28 2.82 -20.55
N HIS A 243 -2.77 1.63 -20.25
CA HIS A 243 -2.87 1.03 -18.91
C HIS A 243 -2.12 1.82 -17.85
N TRP A 244 -0.92 2.29 -18.15
CA TRP A 244 -0.14 3.08 -17.20
C TRP A 244 -0.67 4.50 -17.02
N ASN A 245 -1.28 5.11 -18.05
CA ASN A 245 -1.99 6.38 -17.88
C ASN A 245 -3.17 6.24 -16.91
N GLU A 246 -3.96 5.17 -17.04
CA GLU A 246 -5.05 4.87 -16.10
C GLU A 246 -4.52 4.59 -14.68
N ALA A 247 -3.44 3.81 -14.56
CA ALA A 247 -2.79 3.55 -13.27
C ALA A 247 -2.30 4.85 -12.60
N ILE A 248 -1.69 5.77 -13.35
CA ILE A 248 -1.26 7.10 -12.85
C ILE A 248 -2.46 7.88 -12.28
N GLY A 249 -3.57 7.92 -13.02
CA GLY A 249 -4.80 8.58 -12.57
C GLY A 249 -5.31 7.98 -11.24
N ARG A 250 -5.36 6.65 -11.16
CA ARG A 250 -5.81 5.93 -9.96
C ARG A 250 -4.86 6.06 -8.78
N PHE A 251 -3.55 6.04 -8.98
CA PHE A 251 -2.59 6.31 -7.90
C PHE A 251 -2.78 7.72 -7.32
N ARG A 252 -3.02 8.73 -8.17
CA ARG A 252 -3.32 10.09 -7.71
C ARG A 252 -4.61 10.13 -6.90
N ALA A 253 -5.67 9.47 -7.35
CA ALA A 253 -6.94 9.37 -6.62
C ALA A 253 -6.82 8.58 -5.30
N ALA A 254 -5.83 7.68 -5.20
CA ALA A 254 -5.48 6.97 -3.97
C ALA A 254 -4.52 7.76 -3.05
N GLU A 255 -4.28 9.05 -3.32
CA GLU A 255 -3.30 9.90 -2.62
C GLU A 255 -1.86 9.35 -2.64
N CYS A 256 -1.52 8.52 -3.63
CA CYS A 256 -0.22 7.90 -3.83
C CYS A 256 0.59 8.66 -4.90
N SER A 257 1.01 9.87 -4.55
CA SER A 257 1.63 10.80 -5.51
C SER A 257 3.05 10.35 -5.91
N LYS A 258 3.80 9.72 -5.00
CA LYS A 258 5.13 9.19 -5.30
C LYS A 258 5.05 8.05 -6.31
N ALA A 259 4.12 7.10 -6.12
CA ALA A 259 3.88 6.01 -7.06
C ALA A 259 3.48 6.53 -8.45
N ALA A 260 2.56 7.51 -8.50
CA ALA A 260 2.14 8.13 -9.76
C ALA A 260 3.31 8.80 -10.49
N ASN A 261 4.13 9.59 -9.79
CA ASN A 261 5.27 10.30 -10.38
C ASN A 261 6.38 9.33 -10.83
N GLN A 262 6.63 8.27 -10.05
CA GLN A 262 7.51 7.18 -10.46
C GLN A 262 7.03 6.53 -11.76
N LEU A 263 5.72 6.30 -11.89
CA LEU A 263 5.15 5.68 -13.10
C LEU A 263 5.21 6.61 -14.31
N VAL A 264 4.96 7.91 -14.14
CA VAL A 264 5.18 8.93 -15.19
C VAL A 264 6.62 8.89 -15.68
N THR A 265 7.59 8.87 -14.75
CA THR A 265 9.02 8.79 -15.08
C THR A 265 9.35 7.49 -15.81
N LYS A 266 8.76 6.37 -15.38
CA LYS A 266 8.92 5.08 -16.03
C LYS A 266 8.36 5.12 -17.45
N LEU A 267 7.13 5.61 -17.63
CA LEU A 267 6.44 5.74 -18.91
C LEU A 267 7.23 6.58 -19.93
N ALA A 268 7.80 7.70 -19.49
CA ALA A 268 8.61 8.59 -20.33
C ALA A 268 9.90 7.94 -20.88
N ARG A 269 10.33 6.79 -20.34
CA ARG A 269 11.47 6.02 -20.86
C ARG A 269 11.07 5.05 -21.99
N TRP A 270 9.77 4.89 -22.25
CA TRP A 270 9.22 3.99 -23.26
C TRP A 270 8.51 4.71 -24.40
N GLY A 271 8.32 6.04 -24.29
CA GLY A 271 7.87 6.91 -25.38
C GLY A 271 9.06 7.53 -26.07
#